data_AF-A0A8J6I4U5-F1
#
_entry.id   AF-A0A8J6I4U5-F1
#
_cell.length_a   1.000
_cell.length_b   1.000
_cell.length_c   1.000
_cell.angle_alpha   90.00
_cell.angle_beta   90.00
_cell.angle_gamma   90.00
#
_symmetry.space_group_name_H-M   'P 1'
#
loop_
_entity.id
_entity.type
_entity.pdbx_description
1 polymer ?
#
loop_
_entity_poly.entity_id
_entity_poly.type
_entity_poly.pdbx_seq_one_letter_code
_entity_poly.pdbx_strand_id
1 'polypeptide(L)'
;MGSIVAENRKTLMLFSGRAYPALAEEIGTELGVKPTPTDAYDFANGETFVRYQESVRGSDAFVVQSMTSPINQWVMETLIMVDALKRGSAKRVTVVLPFYP
;
A
#
# COMPACT_ATOMS: atom_id res chain seq x y z
N MET A 1 -36.97 -15.79 -6.05
CA MET A 1 -36.30 -14.52 -6.39
C MET A 1 -35.29 -14.23 -5.28
N GLY A 2 -34.14 -14.92 -5.28
CA GLY A 2 -33.12 -14.76 -4.24
C GLY A 2 -32.33 -13.49 -4.51
N SER A 3 -32.39 -12.52 -3.59
CA SER A 3 -31.63 -11.28 -3.69
C SER A 3 -30.13 -11.60 -3.76
N ILE A 4 -29.49 -11.29 -4.90
CA ILE A 4 -28.04 -11.17 -4.98
C ILE A 4 -27.70 -9.91 -4.19
N VAL A 5 -27.48 -10.06 -2.89
CA VAL A 5 -26.88 -9.01 -2.08
C VAL A 5 -25.41 -9.00 -2.46
N ALA A 6 -25.05 -8.17 -3.44
CA ALA A 6 -23.67 -7.76 -3.57
C ALA A 6 -23.35 -6.93 -2.32
N GLU A 7 -22.77 -7.56 -1.29
CA GLU A 7 -22.12 -6.82 -0.22
C GLU A 7 -21.05 -5.95 -0.87
N ASN A 8 -21.35 -4.67 -1.09
CA ASN A 8 -20.37 -3.66 -1.43
C ASN A 8 -19.54 -3.35 -0.17
N ARG A 9 -18.89 -4.38 0.40
CA ARG A 9 -17.86 -4.21 1.40
C ARG A 9 -16.69 -3.57 0.68
N LYS A 10 -16.54 -2.26 0.84
CA LYS A 10 -15.30 -1.57 0.49
C LYS A 10 -14.22 -2.16 1.39
N THR A 11 -13.43 -3.09 0.86
CA THR A 11 -12.31 -3.66 1.59
C THR A 11 -11.23 -2.58 1.66
N LEU A 12 -11.12 -1.94 2.83
CA LEU A 12 -10.00 -1.09 3.15
C LEU A 12 -8.75 -1.97 3.25
N MET A 13 -7.71 -1.62 2.52
CA MET A 13 -6.41 -2.31 2.60
C MET A 13 -5.34 -1.28 2.93
N LEU A 14 -4.58 -1.55 3.99
CA LEU A 14 -3.46 -0.73 4.42
C LEU A 14 -2.16 -1.32 3.85
N PHE A 15 -1.31 -0.49 3.30
CA PHE A 15 -0.01 -0.86 2.77
C PHE A 15 1.07 0.02 3.39
N SER A 16 2.23 -0.57 3.68
CA SER A 16 3.39 0.15 4.22
C SER A 16 4.52 0.13 3.22
N GLY A 17 5.13 1.28 2.99
CA GLY A 17 6.48 1.35 2.45
C GLY A 17 7.55 0.99 3.49
N ARG A 18 8.81 0.91 3.05
CA ARG A 18 9.95 0.50 3.90
C ARG A 18 10.58 1.65 4.69
N ALA A 19 10.26 2.91 4.40
CA ALA A 19 10.91 4.04 5.06
C ALA A 19 10.58 4.15 6.55
N TYR A 20 9.34 3.81 6.94
CA TYR A 20 8.91 3.88 8.34
C TYR A 20 7.74 2.92 8.67
N PRO A 21 7.99 1.59 8.68
CA PRO A 21 6.94 0.58 8.83
C PRO A 21 6.26 0.58 10.20
N ALA A 22 6.96 1.00 11.26
CA ALA A 22 6.41 1.07 12.61
C ALA A 22 5.14 1.95 12.68
N LEU A 23 5.14 3.09 11.97
CA LEU A 23 3.98 3.97 11.91
C LEU A 23 2.79 3.33 11.19
N ALA A 24 3.03 2.52 10.15
CA ALA A 24 1.95 1.82 9.46
C ALA A 24 1.31 0.74 10.37
N GLU A 25 2.10 0.07 11.19
CA GLU A 25 1.61 -0.88 12.20
C GLU A 25 0.80 -0.18 13.31
N GLU A 26 1.26 0.98 13.78
CA GLU A 26 0.51 1.81 14.75
C GLU A 26 -0.83 2.26 14.16
N ILE A 27 -0.83 2.79 12.94
CA ILE A 27 -2.06 3.16 12.21
C ILE A 27 -2.98 1.95 12.05
N GLY A 28 -2.43 0.79 11.69
CA GLY A 28 -3.19 -0.45 11.55
C GLY A 28 -3.85 -0.88 12.87
N THR A 29 -3.13 -0.76 13.98
CA THR A 29 -3.63 -1.05 15.33
C THR A 29 -4.84 -0.18 15.67
N GLU A 30 -4.75 1.13 15.43
CA GLU A 30 -5.85 2.08 15.67
C GLU A 30 -7.06 1.84 14.76
N LEU A 31 -6.83 1.39 13.52
CA LEU A 31 -7.89 1.09 12.55
C LEU A 31 -8.46 -0.34 12.66
N GLY A 32 -7.85 -1.20 13.48
CA GLY A 32 -8.21 -2.62 13.58
C GLY A 32 -7.92 -3.43 12.32
N VAL A 33 -6.93 -3.02 11.52
CA VAL A 33 -6.49 -3.72 10.29
C VAL A 33 -4.98 -3.94 10.31
N LYS A 34 -4.50 -5.05 9.76
CA LYS A 34 -3.06 -5.28 9.61
C LYS A 34 -2.57 -4.71 8.28
N PRO A 35 -1.34 -4.20 8.20
CA PRO A 35 -0.70 -3.93 6.91
C PRO A 35 -0.71 -5.18 6.04
N THR A 36 -1.04 -4.98 4.76
CA THR A 36 -1.13 -6.04 3.77
C THR A 36 0.26 -6.61 3.51
N PRO A 37 0.45 -7.94 3.59
CA PRO A 37 1.74 -8.54 3.31
C PRO A 37 2.25 -8.17 1.91
N THR A 38 3.45 -7.57 1.87
CA THR A 38 4.05 -7.00 0.67
C THR A 38 5.52 -7.39 0.61
N ASP A 39 5.94 -7.99 -0.51
CA ASP A 39 7.35 -8.19 -0.82
C ASP A 39 7.90 -6.89 -1.39
N ALA A 40 8.82 -6.25 -0.67
CA ALA A 40 9.53 -5.07 -1.14
C ALA A 40 11.03 -5.20 -0.85
N TYR A 41 11.87 -5.16 -1.88
CA TYR A 41 13.31 -5.29 -1.75
C TYR A 41 14.02 -4.64 -2.93
N ASP A 42 15.32 -4.41 -2.79
CA ASP A 42 16.15 -3.86 -3.86
C ASP A 42 16.98 -4.97 -4.50
N PHE A 43 17.00 -5.00 -5.84
CA PHE A 43 17.91 -5.85 -6.60
C PHE A 43 19.36 -5.35 -6.47
N ALA A 44 20.33 -6.19 -6.84
CA ALA A 44 21.76 -5.84 -6.76
C ALA A 44 22.15 -4.62 -7.61
N ASN A 45 21.35 -4.26 -8.62
CA ASN A 45 21.52 -3.06 -9.44
C ASN A 45 20.87 -1.79 -8.83
N GLY A 46 20.22 -1.91 -7.68
CA GLY A 46 19.52 -0.81 -6.99
C GLY A 46 18.07 -0.59 -7.44
N GLU A 47 17.52 -1.41 -8.34
CA GLU A 47 16.11 -1.33 -8.72
C GLU A 47 15.21 -1.87 -7.61
N THR A 48 14.15 -1.14 -7.29
CA THR A 48 13.17 -1.55 -6.28
C THR A 48 12.12 -2.48 -6.89
N PHE A 49 11.91 -3.63 -6.24
CA PHE A 49 10.85 -4.58 -6.52
C PHE A 49 9.72 -4.41 -5.51
N VAL A 50 8.47 -4.51 -5.97
CA VAL A 50 7.27 -4.54 -5.11
C VAL A 50 6.28 -5.58 -5.62
N ARG A 51 5.74 -6.41 -4.72
CA ARG A 51 4.64 -7.34 -5.00
C ARG A 51 3.73 -7.51 -3.79
N TYR A 52 2.43 -7.32 -3.97
CA TYR A 52 1.43 -7.64 -2.94
C TYR A 52 1.16 -9.15 -2.91
N GLN A 53 1.09 -9.73 -1.71
CA GLN A 53 0.82 -11.17 -1.54
C GLN A 53 -0.69 -11.49 -1.51
N GLU A 54 -1.54 -10.47 -1.49
CA GLU A 54 -3.00 -10.59 -1.48
C GLU A 54 -3.62 -9.88 -2.69
N SER A 55 -4.84 -10.30 -3.06
CA SER A 55 -5.58 -9.65 -4.14
C SER A 55 -6.04 -8.26 -3.73
N VAL A 56 -5.63 -7.24 -4.50
CA VAL A 56 -5.99 -5.83 -4.29
C VAL A 56 -7.18 -5.37 -5.14
N ARG A 57 -7.78 -6.28 -5.92
CA ARG A 57 -8.84 -5.93 -6.87
C ARG A 57 -10.05 -5.34 -6.16
N GLY A 58 -10.44 -4.13 -6.57
CA GLY A 58 -11.61 -3.44 -6.05
C GLY A 58 -11.44 -2.85 -4.66
N SER A 59 -10.25 -2.91 -4.06
CA SER A 59 -9.98 -2.36 -2.72
C SER A 59 -9.91 -0.83 -2.71
N ASP A 60 -10.21 -0.24 -1.56
CA ASP A 60 -9.82 1.13 -1.25
C ASP A 60 -8.45 1.05 -0.54
N ALA A 61 -7.38 1.27 -1.29
CA ALA A 61 -6.00 1.07 -0.86
C ALA A 61 -5.41 2.35 -0.25
N PHE A 62 -4.81 2.23 0.93
CA PHE A 62 -4.09 3.29 1.63
C PHE A 62 -2.60 2.93 1.72
N VAL A 63 -1.75 3.67 1.03
CA VAL A 63 -0.29 3.46 1.02
C VAL A 63 0.35 4.47 1.96
N VAL A 64 0.92 4.01 3.07
CA VAL A 64 1.66 4.84 4.01
C VAL A 64 3.14 4.80 3.66
N GLN A 65 3.72 5.95 3.31
CA GLN A 65 5.16 6.12 3.13
C GLN A 65 5.59 7.47 3.69
N SER A 66 6.68 7.48 4.45
CA SER A 66 7.34 8.72 4.88
C SER A 66 8.53 9.02 3.98
N MET A 67 8.73 10.27 3.57
CA MET A 67 9.84 10.65 2.70
C MET A 67 11.09 11.05 3.50
N THR A 68 11.70 10.07 4.17
CA THR A 68 12.95 10.27 4.93
C THR A 68 14.19 10.21 4.03
N SER A 69 15.40 10.30 4.59
CA SER A 69 16.62 10.02 3.81
C SER A 69 16.74 8.51 3.53
N PRO A 70 17.01 8.05 2.30
CA PRO A 70 17.19 8.83 1.05
C PRO A 70 15.86 9.07 0.30
N ILE A 71 15.47 10.35 0.16
CA ILE A 71 14.13 10.77 -0.31
C ILE A 71 13.74 10.13 -1.64
N ASN A 72 14.64 10.16 -2.63
CA ASN A 72 14.33 9.68 -3.98
C ASN A 72 13.99 8.19 -4.03
N GLN A 73 14.60 7.38 -3.14
CA GLN A 73 14.30 5.95 -3.05
C GLN A 73 12.85 5.74 -2.60
N TRP A 74 12.41 6.47 -1.57
CA TRP A 74 11.06 6.34 -1.03
C TRP A 74 9.99 6.93 -1.94
N VAL A 75 10.33 7.98 -2.69
CA VAL A 75 9.48 8.50 -3.78
C VAL A 75 9.29 7.41 -4.84
N MET A 76 10.38 6.82 -5.34
CA MET A 76 10.30 5.80 -6.38
C MET A 76 9.57 4.54 -5.90
N GLU A 77 9.85 4.07 -4.69
CA GLU A 77 9.13 2.94 -4.09
C GLU A 77 7.62 3.21 -4.02
N THR A 78 7.21 4.40 -3.57
CA THR A 78 5.80 4.78 -3.50
C THR A 78 5.14 4.76 -4.88
N LEU A 79 5.81 5.29 -5.90
CA LEU A 79 5.29 5.29 -7.26
C LEU A 79 5.14 3.86 -7.82
N ILE A 80 6.09 2.98 -7.53
CA ILE A 80 6.03 1.56 -7.93
C ILE A 80 4.89 0.84 -7.19
N MET A 81 4.71 1.08 -5.89
CA MET A 81 3.58 0.57 -5.10
C MET A 81 2.23 1.02 -5.71
N VAL A 82 2.11 2.30 -6.07
CA VAL A 82 0.89 2.85 -6.70
C VAL A 82 0.65 2.25 -8.08
N ASP A 83 1.68 2.07 -8.90
CA ASP A 83 1.55 1.40 -10.21
C ASP A 83 1.06 -0.05 -10.05
N ALA A 84 1.63 -0.80 -9.10
CA ALA A 84 1.21 -2.16 -8.79
C ALA A 84 -0.27 -2.22 -8.36
N LEU A 85 -0.75 -1.27 -7.54
CA LEU A 85 -2.16 -1.20 -7.12
C LEU A 85 -3.08 -0.87 -8.29
N LYS A 86 -2.68 0.11 -9.12
CA LYS A 86 -3.44 0.53 -10.31
C LYS A 86 -3.59 -0.64 -11.29
N ARG A 87 -2.49 -1.35 -11.60
CA ARG A 87 -2.52 -2.54 -12.47
C ARG A 87 -3.23 -3.72 -11.82
N GLY A 88 -3.18 -3.83 -10.49
CA GLY A 88 -3.95 -4.76 -9.67
C GLY A 88 -5.46 -4.47 -9.64
N SER A 89 -5.93 -3.42 -10.32
CA SER A 89 -7.34 -3.01 -10.37
C SER A 89 -7.90 -2.60 -9.01
N ALA A 90 -7.09 -1.98 -8.15
CA ALA A 90 -7.60 -1.29 -6.96
C ALA A 90 -8.62 -0.22 -7.37
N LYS A 91 -9.67 -0.05 -6.58
CA LYS A 91 -10.76 0.91 -6.88
C LYS A 91 -10.32 2.33 -6.60
N ARG A 92 -9.59 2.53 -5.51
CA ARG A 92 -9.01 3.82 -5.10
C ARG A 92 -7.63 3.57 -4.54
N VAL A 93 -6.70 4.47 -4.85
CA VAL A 93 -5.37 4.50 -4.23
C VAL A 93 -5.21 5.86 -3.56
N THR A 94 -5.03 5.85 -2.25
CA THR A 94 -4.75 7.03 -1.43
C THR A 94 -3.36 6.89 -0.86
N VAL A 95 -2.48 7.83 -1.17
CA VAL A 95 -1.14 7.88 -0.59
C VAL A 95 -1.18 8.78 0.65
N VAL A 96 -0.73 8.26 1.77
CA VAL A 96 -0.57 8.98 3.04
C VAL A 96 0.91 9.27 3.20
N LEU A 97 1.27 10.56 3.16
CA LEU A 97 2.63 11.06 3.31
C LEU A 97 2.75 11.84 4.64
N PRO A 98 3.12 11.19 5.76
CA PRO A 98 3.26 11.86 7.05
C PRO A 98 4.27 13.00 7.04
N PHE A 99 5.34 12.83 6.25
CA PHE A 99 6.32 13.86 5.94
C PHE A 99 6.43 13.98 4.43
N TYR A 100 6.02 15.14 3.90
CA TYR A 100 6.00 15.44 2.48
C TYR A 100 7.41 15.86 2.02
N PRO A 101 7.90 15.37 0.87
CA PRO A 101 9.26 15.62 0.38
C PRO A 101 9.49 17.08 -0.07
#